data_AF-A0A0N8JV66-F1
#
_entry.id   AF-A0A0N8JV66-F1
#
_cell.length_a   1.000
_cell.length_b   1.000
_cell.length_c   1.000
_cell.angle_alpha   90.00
_cell.angle_beta   90.00
_cell.angle_gamma   90.00
#
_symmetry.space_group_name_H-M   'P 1'
#
loop_
_entity.id
_entity.type
_entity.pdbx_description
1 polymer ?
#
loop_
_entity_poly.entity_id
_entity_poly.type
_entity_poly.pdbx_seq_one_letter_code
_entity_poly.pdbx_strand_id
1 'polypeptide(L)'
;MPGCCVTEQGCTSLALCSRPYSHLRELDLSYNHPGDSGVKLLSYLLQDPECKLEKMHVDYGGQCRIRPGLRKYSCQLTLDPNRANTHLYLSEENRKVTCRKEEQKHPDHPNRFECRKQVLCVESLSDRCYWEVLWSGIAAVIGVSYKGIRRKGDSEDCRLGYNDKSWVLYCSDKSYAVRHNRKRTEIPVPPSSKVGVYVDFVSGTLSFYSISSGEPTLL
;
A
#
# COMPACT_ATOMS: atom_id res chain seq x y z
N MET A 1 -7.84 -13.28 -10.01
CA MET A 1 -7.35 -13.06 -11.38
C MET A 1 -6.76 -11.67 -11.46
N PRO A 2 -5.50 -11.46 -11.90
CA PRO A 2 -5.06 -10.13 -12.28
C PRO A 2 -5.95 -9.66 -13.44
N GLY A 3 -6.59 -8.49 -13.31
CA GLY A 3 -7.35 -7.92 -14.42
C GLY A 3 -6.45 -7.82 -15.65
N CYS A 4 -6.95 -8.19 -16.81
CA CYS A 4 -6.25 -7.91 -18.05
C CYS A 4 -5.97 -6.39 -18.09
N CYS A 5 -4.78 -5.99 -18.54
CA CYS A 5 -4.48 -4.56 -18.64
C CYS A 5 -5.06 -3.98 -19.94
N VAL A 6 -6.37 -4.16 -20.20
CA VAL A 6 -6.99 -3.62 -21.40
C VAL A 6 -6.97 -2.09 -21.32
N THR A 7 -6.24 -1.48 -22.24
CA THR A 7 -6.10 -0.03 -22.43
C THR A 7 -7.02 0.46 -23.55
N GLU A 8 -7.00 1.77 -23.85
CA GLU A 8 -7.70 2.35 -25.01
C GLU A 8 -7.40 1.59 -26.32
N GLN A 9 -6.14 1.24 -26.57
CA GLN A 9 -5.73 0.48 -27.77
C GLN A 9 -6.28 -0.96 -27.76
N GLY A 10 -6.35 -1.58 -26.58
CA GLY A 10 -6.99 -2.88 -26.40
C GLY A 10 -8.49 -2.83 -26.74
N CYS A 11 -9.17 -1.73 -26.41
CA CYS A 11 -10.58 -1.52 -26.74
C CYS A 11 -10.83 -1.47 -28.24
N THR A 12 -9.91 -0.89 -29.03
CA THR A 12 -9.99 -0.91 -30.49
C THR A 12 -9.96 -2.34 -31.04
N SER A 13 -9.09 -3.18 -30.49
CA SER A 13 -8.98 -4.59 -30.90
C SER A 13 -10.24 -5.37 -30.52
N LEU A 14 -10.75 -5.16 -29.30
CA LEU A 14 -12.00 -5.77 -28.83
C LEU A 14 -13.20 -5.33 -29.68
N ALA A 15 -13.25 -4.06 -30.09
CA ALA A 15 -14.31 -3.53 -30.92
C ALA A 15 -14.36 -4.18 -32.30
N LEU A 16 -13.19 -4.43 -32.90
CA LEU A 16 -13.07 -5.16 -34.17
C LEU A 16 -13.54 -6.61 -34.02
N CYS A 17 -13.13 -7.31 -32.95
CA CYS A 17 -13.55 -8.69 -32.70
C CYS A 17 -15.03 -8.84 -32.35
N SER A 18 -15.68 -7.78 -31.87
CA SER A 18 -17.08 -7.81 -31.43
C SER A 18 -18.08 -7.57 -32.56
N ARG A 19 -17.63 -7.32 -33.79
CA ARG A 19 -18.46 -7.11 -35.00
C ARG A 19 -18.31 -8.26 -36.01
N PRO A 20 -19.24 -8.41 -36.96
CA PRO A 20 -20.64 -8.81 -36.79
C PRO A 20 -20.82 -10.32 -36.49
N TYR A 21 -19.72 -11.10 -36.47
CA TYR A 21 -19.76 -12.56 -36.26
C TYR A 21 -19.61 -12.98 -34.80
N SER A 22 -19.58 -12.01 -33.89
CA SER A 22 -19.44 -12.26 -32.47
C SER A 22 -20.76 -12.76 -31.88
N HIS A 23 -20.69 -13.85 -31.12
CA HIS A 23 -21.80 -14.29 -30.25
C HIS A 23 -21.71 -13.67 -28.85
N LEU A 24 -20.80 -12.71 -28.65
CA LEU A 24 -20.56 -12.06 -27.36
C LEU A 24 -21.75 -11.18 -26.98
N ARG A 25 -22.44 -11.54 -25.90
CA ARG A 25 -23.58 -10.79 -25.34
C ARG A 25 -23.20 -9.92 -24.15
N GLU A 26 -22.19 -10.31 -23.41
CA GLU A 26 -21.75 -9.57 -22.22
C GLU A 26 -20.24 -9.42 -22.25
N LEU A 27 -19.77 -8.19 -22.01
CA LEU A 27 -18.35 -7.86 -21.93
C LEU A 27 -18.07 -7.22 -20.57
N ASP A 28 -17.38 -7.95 -19.72
CA ASP A 28 -16.95 -7.44 -18.42
C ASP A 28 -15.51 -6.92 -18.50
N LEU A 29 -15.38 -5.60 -18.44
CA LEU A 29 -14.12 -4.88 -18.33
C LEU A 29 -13.87 -4.37 -16.91
N SER A 30 -14.64 -4.82 -15.92
CA SER A 30 -14.35 -4.53 -14.52
C SER A 30 -12.89 -4.87 -14.23
N TYR A 31 -12.21 -3.97 -13.52
CA TYR A 31 -10.77 -4.07 -13.22
C TYR A 31 -9.81 -3.90 -14.42
N ASN A 32 -10.24 -3.32 -15.54
CA ASN A 32 -9.39 -2.85 -16.64
C ASN A 32 -9.31 -1.30 -16.64
N HIS A 33 -8.57 -0.70 -17.59
CA HIS A 33 -8.57 0.76 -17.80
C HIS A 33 -8.76 1.12 -19.27
N PRO A 34 -9.99 0.93 -19.79
CA PRO A 34 -10.31 1.22 -21.17
C PRO A 34 -10.11 2.68 -21.58
N GLY A 35 -9.95 3.61 -20.61
CA GLY A 35 -9.89 5.06 -20.85
C GLY A 35 -11.23 5.62 -21.36
N ASP A 36 -11.41 6.93 -21.31
CA ASP A 36 -12.68 7.56 -21.75
C ASP A 36 -12.95 7.28 -23.23
N SER A 37 -11.89 7.26 -24.05
CA SER A 37 -11.99 6.99 -25.48
C SER A 37 -12.38 5.54 -25.78
N GLY A 38 -11.79 4.56 -25.07
CA GLY A 38 -12.12 3.15 -25.23
C GLY A 38 -13.50 2.79 -24.70
N VAL A 39 -13.93 3.39 -23.58
CA VAL A 39 -15.31 3.24 -23.09
C VAL A 39 -16.31 3.80 -24.08
N LYS A 40 -16.02 4.99 -24.64
CA LYS A 40 -16.88 5.59 -25.66
C LYS A 40 -16.97 4.71 -26.91
N LEU A 41 -15.83 4.17 -27.38
CA LEU A 41 -15.79 3.26 -28.53
C LEU A 41 -16.64 2.00 -28.30
N LEU A 42 -16.50 1.35 -27.15
CA LEU A 42 -17.24 0.13 -26.84
C LEU A 42 -18.73 0.42 -26.57
N SER A 43 -19.06 1.60 -26.03
CA SER A 43 -20.45 2.03 -25.84
C SER A 43 -21.17 2.23 -27.18
N TYR A 44 -20.47 2.65 -28.24
CA TYR A 44 -21.05 2.69 -29.59
C TYR A 44 -21.42 1.30 -30.11
N LEU A 45 -20.71 0.24 -29.70
CA LEU A 45 -21.04 -1.13 -30.13
C LEU A 45 -22.35 -1.62 -29.53
N LEU A 46 -22.66 -1.25 -28.29
CA LEU A 46 -23.95 -1.57 -27.66
C LEU A 46 -25.15 -0.97 -28.41
N GLN A 47 -24.92 0.08 -29.20
CA GLN A 47 -25.94 0.74 -30.00
C GLN A 47 -25.95 0.26 -31.45
N ASP A 48 -25.00 -0.60 -31.84
CA ASP A 48 -24.85 -1.06 -33.21
C ASP A 48 -25.78 -2.26 -33.49
N PRO A 49 -26.69 -2.17 -34.47
CA PRO A 49 -27.62 -3.26 -34.81
C PRO A 49 -26.93 -4.56 -35.24
N GLU A 50 -25.71 -4.46 -35.79
CA GLU A 50 -24.92 -5.61 -36.25
C GLU A 50 -24.10 -6.25 -35.11
N CYS A 51 -24.10 -5.64 -33.92
CA CYS A 51 -23.43 -6.16 -32.74
C CYS A 51 -24.42 -6.85 -31.80
N LYS A 52 -24.06 -8.04 -31.32
CA LYS A 52 -24.90 -8.81 -30.36
C LYS A 52 -24.58 -8.51 -28.90
N LEU A 53 -23.73 -7.52 -28.64
CA LEU A 53 -23.34 -7.14 -27.30
C LEU A 53 -24.51 -6.42 -26.61
N GLU A 54 -25.02 -7.01 -25.54
CA GLU A 54 -26.18 -6.52 -24.79
C GLU A 54 -25.75 -5.79 -23.52
N LYS A 55 -24.65 -6.21 -22.87
CA LYS A 55 -24.17 -5.62 -21.62
C LYS A 55 -22.67 -5.36 -21.64
N MET A 56 -22.29 -4.26 -21.02
CA MET A 56 -20.90 -3.92 -20.74
C MET A 56 -20.76 -3.50 -19.28
N HIS A 57 -19.78 -4.06 -18.59
CA HIS A 57 -19.42 -3.68 -17.23
C HIS A 57 -18.06 -2.98 -17.23
N VAL A 58 -18.02 -1.77 -16.67
CA VAL A 58 -16.80 -0.96 -16.54
C VAL A 58 -16.68 -0.48 -15.09
N ASP A 59 -16.56 -1.41 -14.15
CA ASP A 59 -16.26 -1.03 -12.78
C ASP A 59 -14.76 -0.73 -12.66
N TYR A 60 -14.44 0.56 -12.58
CA TYR A 60 -13.08 1.04 -12.46
C TYR A 60 -12.53 0.66 -11.08
N GLY A 61 -11.71 -0.40 -11.03
CA GLY A 61 -10.89 -0.73 -9.85
C GLY A 61 -9.79 0.30 -9.51
N GLY A 62 -9.89 1.54 -10.01
CA GLY A 62 -8.97 2.65 -9.82
C GLY A 62 -7.74 2.65 -10.75
N GLN A 63 -7.15 3.84 -10.96
CA GLN A 63 -5.89 4.06 -11.72
C GLN A 63 -4.69 3.24 -11.22
N CYS A 64 -4.77 2.67 -10.01
CA CYS A 64 -3.68 1.94 -9.39
C CYS A 64 -3.24 0.73 -10.22
N ARG A 65 -4.16 -0.01 -10.86
CA ARG A 65 -3.85 -1.32 -11.46
C ARG A 65 -3.11 -1.31 -12.81
N ILE A 66 -2.95 -0.16 -13.46
CA ILE A 66 -2.17 -0.02 -14.72
C ILE A 66 -0.67 0.03 -14.44
N ARG A 67 -0.28 0.33 -13.20
CA ARG A 67 1.15 0.43 -12.84
C ARG A 67 1.78 -0.97 -12.90
N PRO A 68 2.90 -1.19 -13.61
CA PRO A 68 3.58 -2.47 -13.54
C PRO A 68 4.13 -2.72 -12.12
N GLY A 69 4.30 -3.99 -11.77
CA GLY A 69 4.94 -4.41 -10.53
C GLY A 69 4.15 -4.06 -9.25
N LEU A 70 4.87 -3.73 -8.18
CA LEU A 70 4.31 -3.51 -6.83
C LEU A 70 3.38 -2.30 -6.76
N ARG A 71 3.65 -1.28 -7.57
CA ARG A 71 2.89 -0.02 -7.58
C ARG A 71 1.43 -0.21 -8.01
N LYS A 72 1.08 -1.39 -8.54
CA LYS A 72 -0.32 -1.74 -8.82
C LYS A 72 -1.18 -1.89 -7.57
N TYR A 73 -0.54 -2.14 -6.44
CA TYR A 73 -1.16 -2.29 -5.13
C TYR A 73 -0.96 -1.03 -4.26
N SER A 74 -0.60 0.11 -4.86
CA SER A 74 -0.36 1.34 -4.11
C SER A 74 -1.54 1.71 -3.22
N CYS A 75 -1.27 1.86 -1.92
CA CYS A 75 -2.22 2.30 -0.91
C CYS A 75 -1.75 3.63 -0.30
N GLN A 76 -2.70 4.52 -0.01
CA GLN A 76 -2.43 5.74 0.74
C GLN A 76 -2.71 5.46 2.22
N LEU A 77 -1.77 5.85 3.08
CA LEU A 77 -1.86 5.65 4.52
C LEU A 77 -1.77 6.99 5.23
N THR A 78 -2.51 7.11 6.33
CA THR A 78 -2.62 8.33 7.12
C THR A 78 -2.27 8.02 8.57
N LEU A 79 -1.34 8.75 9.16
CA LEU A 79 -0.93 8.54 10.55
C LEU A 79 -2.04 9.00 11.51
N ASP A 80 -2.35 8.19 12.52
CA ASP A 80 -3.40 8.49 13.50
C ASP A 80 -2.86 9.35 14.67
N PRO A 81 -3.27 10.62 14.80
CA PRO A 81 -2.82 11.49 15.90
C PRO A 81 -3.20 10.97 17.29
N ASN A 82 -4.27 10.16 17.39
CA ASN A 82 -4.73 9.57 18.65
C ASN A 82 -3.95 8.30 19.02
N ARG A 83 -3.15 7.76 18.10
CA ARG A 83 -2.23 6.64 18.32
C ARG A 83 -0.78 7.10 18.47
N ALA A 84 -0.43 8.28 17.96
CA ALA A 84 0.93 8.82 18.02
C ALA A 84 1.39 9.17 19.44
N ASN A 85 2.62 8.81 19.80
CA ASN A 85 3.24 9.30 21.04
C ASN A 85 3.37 10.82 21.07
N THR A 86 3.40 11.43 22.27
CA THR A 86 3.48 12.88 22.47
C THR A 86 4.75 13.54 21.91
N HIS A 87 5.83 12.80 21.67
CA HIS A 87 7.05 13.31 21.04
C HIS A 87 7.01 13.28 19.50
N LEU A 88 5.94 12.78 18.90
CA LEU A 88 5.80 12.64 17.44
C LEU A 88 4.90 13.74 16.88
N TYR A 89 5.46 14.56 16.00
CA TYR A 89 4.78 15.68 15.37
C TYR A 89 4.33 15.25 13.99
N LEU A 90 3.01 15.23 13.78
CA LEU A 90 2.40 14.91 12.50
C LEU A 90 2.20 16.17 11.65
N SER A 91 2.49 16.08 10.35
CA SER A 91 2.35 17.17 9.38
C SER A 91 1.98 16.63 8.01
N GLU A 92 1.77 17.52 7.03
CA GLU A 92 1.45 17.16 5.64
C GLU A 92 0.22 16.25 5.56
N GLU A 93 -0.91 16.70 6.13
CA GLU A 93 -2.15 15.92 6.23
C GLU A 93 -1.93 14.57 6.92
N ASN A 94 -1.09 14.55 7.97
CA ASN A 94 -0.68 13.34 8.70
C ASN A 94 0.04 12.28 7.83
N ARG A 95 0.66 12.66 6.71
CA ARG A 95 1.51 11.77 5.92
C ARG A 95 2.98 11.81 6.33
N LYS A 96 3.37 12.76 7.18
CA LYS A 96 4.73 12.91 7.68
C LYS A 96 4.76 12.94 9.20
N VAL A 97 5.76 12.28 9.78
CA VAL A 97 6.03 12.29 11.21
C VAL A 97 7.46 12.72 11.48
N THR A 98 7.63 13.62 12.44
CA THR A 98 8.94 14.05 12.94
C THR A 98 9.05 13.77 14.42
N CYS A 99 10.12 13.12 14.85
CA CYS A 99 10.43 12.94 16.27
C CYS A 99 11.11 14.20 16.81
N ARG A 100 10.63 14.73 17.94
CA ARG A 100 11.24 15.87 18.64
C ARG A 100 11.61 15.52 20.09
N LYS A 101 12.34 16.44 20.73
CA LYS A 101 12.67 16.36 22.16
C LYS A 101 11.54 16.91 23.02
N GLU A 102 10.87 17.98 22.57
CA GLU A 102 9.72 18.50 23.30
C GLU A 102 8.50 17.59 23.15
N GLU A 103 7.72 17.50 24.24
CA GLU A 103 6.44 16.81 24.24
C GLU A 103 5.31 17.74 23.77
N GLN A 104 4.43 17.21 22.93
CA GLN A 104 3.17 17.84 22.60
C GLN A 104 2.15 17.63 23.73
N LYS A 105 1.44 18.70 24.09
CA LYS A 105 0.27 18.62 24.97
C LYS A 105 -0.91 18.04 24.20
N HIS A 106 -1.00 16.72 24.16
CA HIS A 106 -2.18 16.02 23.68
C HIS A 106 -3.03 15.54 24.84
N PRO A 107 -4.37 15.52 24.70
CA PRO A 107 -5.22 14.78 25.61
C PRO A 107 -4.77 13.33 25.67
N ASP A 108 -4.79 12.74 26.87
CA ASP A 108 -4.57 11.31 26.99
C ASP A 108 -5.66 10.57 26.20
N HIS A 109 -5.24 9.48 25.57
CA HIS A 109 -6.11 8.65 24.76
C HIS A 109 -5.73 7.18 24.96
N PRO A 110 -6.71 6.26 25.12
CA PRO A 110 -6.44 4.86 25.43
C PRO A 110 -5.62 4.17 24.32
N ASN A 111 -5.74 4.66 23.08
CA ASN A 111 -5.01 4.11 21.94
C ASN A 111 -3.64 4.77 21.70
N ARG A 112 -3.20 5.72 22.54
CA ARG A 112 -1.93 6.43 22.39
C ARG A 112 -0.77 5.60 22.94
N PHE A 113 0.35 5.54 22.21
CA PHE A 113 1.59 5.01 22.77
C PHE A 113 2.16 5.95 23.83
N GLU A 114 2.35 5.43 25.04
CA GLU A 114 2.78 6.20 26.21
C GLU A 114 4.30 6.34 26.29
N CYS A 115 5.03 5.23 26.43
CA CYS A 115 6.48 5.24 26.66
C CYS A 115 7.33 5.10 25.39
N ARG A 116 6.72 4.77 24.24
CA ARG A 116 7.44 4.44 23.01
C ARG A 116 7.08 5.45 21.92
N LYS A 117 8.09 6.07 21.30
CA LYS A 117 7.93 7.05 20.20
C LYS A 117 7.46 6.36 18.91
N GLN A 118 6.19 5.95 18.90
CA GLN A 118 5.56 5.17 17.83
C GLN A 118 4.22 5.78 17.44
N VAL A 119 3.81 5.50 16.22
CA VAL A 119 2.52 5.88 15.65
C VAL A 119 2.04 4.75 14.74
N LEU A 120 0.72 4.55 14.67
CA LEU A 120 0.09 3.64 13.73
C LEU A 120 -0.78 4.45 12.78
N CYS A 121 -0.97 3.93 11.57
CA CYS A 121 -1.91 4.50 10.62
C CYS A 121 -3.36 4.30 11.07
N VAL A 122 -4.28 5.08 10.50
CA VAL A 122 -5.72 4.97 10.72
C VAL A 122 -6.24 3.68 10.09
N GLU A 123 -5.76 3.39 8.87
CA GLU A 123 -6.21 2.31 8.00
C GLU A 123 -5.87 0.93 8.58
N SER A 124 -6.77 -0.02 8.35
CA SER A 124 -6.53 -1.45 8.60
C SER A 124 -6.41 -2.13 7.24
N LEU A 125 -5.33 -2.89 7.04
CA LEU A 125 -5.07 -3.59 5.78
C LEU A 125 -5.78 -4.94 5.78
N SER A 126 -6.39 -5.33 4.66
CA SER A 126 -7.17 -6.57 4.52
C SER A 126 -6.92 -7.37 3.23
N ASP A 127 -6.24 -6.78 2.24
CA ASP A 127 -5.83 -7.41 0.98
C ASP A 127 -4.41 -6.93 0.64
N ARG A 128 -4.00 -7.00 -0.62
CA ARG A 128 -2.70 -6.54 -1.10
C ARG A 128 -2.56 -5.03 -1.01
N CYS A 129 -1.51 -4.58 -0.33
CA CYS A 129 -1.22 -3.15 -0.16
C CYS A 129 0.29 -2.94 -0.23
N TYR A 130 0.68 -1.96 -1.04
CA TYR A 130 2.05 -1.49 -1.23
C TYR A 130 2.14 0.00 -0.88
N TRP A 131 3.09 0.38 -0.04
CA TRP A 131 3.37 1.78 0.25
C TRP A 131 4.88 2.03 0.30
N GLU A 132 5.26 3.27 0.06
CA GLU A 132 6.65 3.71 0.08
C GLU A 132 6.82 4.74 1.19
N VAL A 133 7.93 4.64 1.93
CA VAL A 133 8.26 5.53 3.03
C VAL A 133 9.62 6.15 2.76
N LEU A 134 9.64 7.48 2.69
CA LEU A 134 10.87 8.27 2.76
C LEU A 134 11.22 8.48 4.23
N TRP A 135 12.47 8.22 4.60
CA TRP A 135 12.95 8.38 5.97
C TRP A 135 14.32 9.06 5.99
N SER A 136 14.66 9.69 7.11
CA SER A 136 15.94 10.34 7.33
C SER A 136 16.30 10.36 8.81
N GLY A 137 17.56 10.72 9.12
CA GLY A 137 18.09 10.74 10.49
C GLY A 137 18.86 9.47 10.84
N ILE A 138 19.02 9.20 12.14
CA ILE A 138 19.86 8.10 12.66
C ILE A 138 19.23 6.74 12.34
N ALA A 139 17.92 6.61 12.57
CA ALA A 139 17.19 5.38 12.30
C ALA A 139 15.68 5.60 12.17
N ALA A 140 15.01 4.71 11.45
CA ALA A 140 13.56 4.59 11.38
C ALA A 140 13.12 3.13 11.54
N VAL A 141 11.90 2.92 12.02
CA VAL A 141 11.27 1.60 12.13
C VAL A 141 9.95 1.64 11.41
N ILE A 142 9.80 0.78 10.40
CA ILE A 142 8.67 0.77 9.47
C ILE A 142 8.14 -0.65 9.40
N GLY A 143 6.82 -0.85 9.45
CA GLY A 143 6.26 -2.18 9.35
C GLY A 143 4.77 -2.23 9.67
N VAL A 144 4.33 -3.41 10.09
CA VAL A 144 2.93 -3.71 10.37
C VAL A 144 2.76 -4.26 11.78
N SER A 145 1.55 -4.09 12.31
CA SER A 145 1.16 -4.61 13.61
C SER A 145 -0.31 -5.00 13.58
N TYR A 146 -0.67 -6.03 14.34
CA TYR A 146 -2.07 -6.24 14.70
C TYR A 146 -2.57 -5.10 15.59
N LYS A 147 -3.87 -4.81 15.50
CA LYS A 147 -4.55 -3.78 16.29
C LYS A 147 -4.39 -3.95 17.80
N GLY A 148 -4.25 -5.19 18.26
CA GLY A 148 -4.15 -5.57 19.68
C GLY A 148 -2.76 -5.44 20.31
N ILE A 149 -1.83 -4.70 19.70
CA ILE A 149 -0.54 -4.36 20.34
C ILE A 149 -0.76 -3.53 21.60
N ARG A 150 0.02 -3.81 22.65
CA ARG A 150 -0.01 -3.03 23.89
C ARG A 150 0.53 -1.62 23.63
N ARG A 151 -0.06 -0.61 24.29
CA ARG A 151 0.33 0.81 24.06
C ARG A 151 0.71 1.57 25.33
N LYS A 152 0.40 1.00 26.49
CA LYS A 152 0.56 1.63 27.81
C LYS A 152 1.60 0.89 28.66
N GLY A 153 2.36 1.66 29.42
CA GLY A 153 3.47 1.22 30.26
C GLY A 153 4.79 0.98 29.51
N ASP A 154 5.84 0.76 30.28
CA ASP A 154 7.21 0.56 29.83
C ASP A 154 7.56 -0.93 29.68
N SER A 155 6.81 -1.63 28.83
CA SER A 155 7.10 -3.03 28.45
C SER A 155 7.63 -3.10 27.02
N GLU A 156 8.49 -4.08 26.76
CA GLU A 156 8.88 -4.46 25.40
C GLU A 156 7.68 -4.91 24.55
N ASP A 157 6.59 -5.36 25.18
CA ASP A 157 5.34 -5.69 24.46
C ASP A 157 4.71 -4.47 23.78
N CYS A 158 5.03 -3.26 24.25
CA CYS A 158 4.60 -2.01 23.63
C CYS A 158 5.44 -1.64 22.39
N ARG A 159 6.59 -2.26 22.18
CA ARG A 159 7.57 -1.88 21.14
C ARG A 159 7.42 -2.75 19.90
N LEU A 160 7.26 -2.11 18.74
CA LEU A 160 7.17 -2.78 17.45
C LEU A 160 8.43 -3.63 17.18
N GLY A 161 8.21 -4.88 16.77
CA GLY A 161 9.23 -5.91 16.56
C GLY A 161 9.65 -6.67 17.82
N TYR A 162 9.24 -6.27 19.02
CA TYR A 162 9.62 -6.94 20.28
C TYR A 162 8.51 -7.84 20.85
N ASN A 163 7.44 -8.03 20.08
CA ASN A 163 6.31 -8.89 20.38
C ASN A 163 5.96 -9.76 19.15
N ASP A 164 5.05 -10.70 19.36
CA ASP A 164 4.48 -11.60 18.36
C ASP A 164 3.40 -10.95 17.48
N LYS A 165 3.04 -9.68 17.74
CA LYS A 165 1.99 -8.95 17.02
C LYS A 165 2.50 -7.99 15.96
N SER A 166 3.82 -7.88 15.78
CA SER A 166 4.40 -6.89 14.89
C SER A 166 5.63 -7.40 14.15
N TRP A 167 5.79 -6.91 12.92
CA TRP A 167 6.89 -7.20 12.01
C TRP A 167 7.39 -5.90 11.44
N VAL A 168 8.68 -5.65 11.56
CA VAL A 168 9.27 -4.36 11.17
C VAL A 168 10.59 -4.52 10.44
N LEU A 169 10.83 -3.57 9.55
CA LEU A 169 12.14 -3.20 9.04
C LEU A 169 12.70 -2.07 9.90
N TYR A 170 13.85 -2.31 10.49
CA TYR A 170 14.72 -1.30 11.07
C TYR A 170 15.64 -0.76 9.98
N CYS A 171 15.63 0.56 9.78
CA CYS A 171 16.46 1.26 8.83
C CYS A 171 17.44 2.15 9.61
N SER A 172 18.73 2.07 9.32
CA SER A 172 19.71 3.08 9.73
C SER A 172 20.64 3.42 8.57
N ASP A 173 21.49 4.42 8.78
CA ASP A 173 22.57 4.82 7.87
C ASP A 173 23.61 3.71 7.62
N LYS A 174 23.67 2.71 8.50
CA LYS A 174 24.65 1.61 8.47
C LYS A 174 24.11 0.31 7.90
N SER A 175 22.88 -0.08 8.27
CA SER A 175 22.32 -1.37 7.86
C SER A 175 20.80 -1.36 7.90
N TYR A 176 20.23 -2.36 7.22
CA TYR A 176 18.86 -2.80 7.45
C TYR A 176 18.83 -4.01 8.36
N ALA A 177 17.76 -4.14 9.13
CA ALA A 177 17.46 -5.38 9.83
C ALA A 177 15.96 -5.61 9.90
N VAL A 178 15.51 -6.84 9.71
CA VAL A 178 14.14 -7.23 10.03
C VAL A 178 14.06 -7.66 11.48
N ARG A 179 12.95 -7.33 12.14
CA ARG A 179 12.69 -7.72 13.53
C ARG A 179 11.25 -8.17 13.72
N HIS A 180 11.10 -9.32 14.39
CA HIS A 180 9.83 -9.86 14.86
C HIS A 180 10.07 -10.67 16.14
N ASN A 181 9.19 -10.54 17.13
CA ASN A 181 9.27 -11.27 18.39
C ASN A 181 10.69 -11.26 19.01
N ARG A 182 11.30 -10.06 19.08
CA ARG A 182 12.66 -9.80 19.59
C ARG A 182 13.80 -10.39 18.76
N LYS A 183 13.51 -11.28 17.81
CA LYS A 183 14.49 -11.83 16.88
C LYS A 183 14.80 -10.79 15.81
N ARG A 184 16.07 -10.43 15.71
CA ARG A 184 16.60 -9.48 14.72
C ARG A 184 17.49 -10.23 13.74
N THR A 185 17.31 -9.97 12.44
CA THR A 185 18.18 -10.47 11.37
C THR A 185 18.70 -9.28 10.58
N GLU A 186 20.02 -9.09 10.54
CA GLU A 186 20.64 -8.07 9.69
C GLU A 186 20.51 -8.44 8.21
N ILE A 187 20.31 -7.44 7.37
CA ILE A 187 20.24 -7.59 5.91
C ILE A 187 21.51 -6.95 5.33
N PRO A 188 22.37 -7.74 4.65
CA PRO A 188 23.69 -7.30 4.22
C PRO A 188 23.63 -6.51 2.91
N VAL A 189 22.79 -5.47 2.85
CA VAL A 189 22.70 -4.57 1.70
C VAL A 189 22.83 -3.11 2.14
N PRO A 190 23.41 -2.24 1.30
CA PRO A 190 23.52 -0.81 1.61
C PRO A 190 22.15 -0.16 1.81
N PRO A 191 21.97 0.67 2.85
CA PRO A 191 20.72 1.36 3.08
C PRO A 191 20.48 2.52 2.09
N SER A 192 19.21 2.71 1.74
CA SER A 192 18.65 3.86 1.03
C SER A 192 17.70 4.65 1.96
N SER A 193 17.52 5.93 1.66
CA SER A 193 16.57 6.83 2.34
C SER A 193 15.11 6.55 2.00
N LYS A 194 14.83 5.64 1.07
CA LYS A 194 13.47 5.27 0.68
C LYS A 194 13.29 3.76 0.68
N VAL A 195 12.21 3.29 1.31
CA VAL A 195 11.85 1.88 1.39
C VAL A 195 10.42 1.64 0.94
N GLY A 196 10.17 0.49 0.33
CA GLY A 196 8.84 0.00 -0.01
C GLY A 196 8.42 -1.11 0.94
N VAL A 197 7.14 -1.19 1.26
CA VAL A 197 6.55 -2.29 2.04
C VAL A 197 5.38 -2.85 1.26
N TYR A 198 5.34 -4.17 1.12
CA TYR A 198 4.26 -4.90 0.47
C TYR A 198 3.69 -5.93 1.43
N VAL A 199 2.37 -5.94 1.57
CA VAL A 199 1.63 -6.95 2.33
C VAL A 199 0.72 -7.68 1.36
N ASP A 200 0.71 -9.02 1.43
CA ASP A 200 -0.23 -9.88 0.74
C ASP A 200 -0.92 -10.80 1.76
N PHE A 201 -2.15 -10.43 2.13
CA PHE A 201 -2.96 -11.21 3.09
C PHE A 201 -3.37 -12.58 2.53
N VAL A 202 -3.47 -12.73 1.22
CA VAL A 202 -3.88 -14.00 0.59
C VAL A 202 -2.75 -15.03 0.73
N SER A 203 -1.50 -14.61 0.55
CA SER A 203 -0.33 -15.49 0.70
C SER A 203 0.30 -15.44 2.09
N GLY A 204 -0.16 -14.55 2.98
CA GLY A 204 0.43 -14.38 4.31
C GLY A 204 1.84 -13.78 4.26
N THR A 205 2.16 -13.01 3.23
CA THR A 205 3.52 -12.49 2.99
C THR A 205 3.63 -11.01 3.35
N LEU A 206 4.71 -10.66 4.05
CA LEU A 206 5.19 -9.29 4.23
C LEU A 206 6.57 -9.18 3.60
N SER A 207 6.75 -8.24 2.69
CA SER A 207 8.00 -8.01 1.97
C SER A 207 8.44 -6.56 2.12
N PHE A 208 9.75 -6.37 2.23
CA PHE A 208 10.38 -5.07 2.33
C PHE A 208 11.29 -4.84 1.12
N TYR A 209 11.39 -3.60 0.66
CA TYR A 209 12.16 -3.22 -0.51
C TYR A 209 13.00 -1.98 -0.22
N SER A 210 14.22 -1.92 -0.74
CA SER A 210 15.00 -0.68 -0.82
C SER A 210 14.79 -0.03 -2.19
N ILE A 211 14.74 1.31 -2.22
CA ILE A 211 14.48 2.10 -3.42
C ILE A 211 15.58 3.15 -3.54
N SER A 212 16.59 2.92 -4.38
CA SER A 212 17.76 3.82 -4.56
C SER A 212 17.79 4.55 -5.90
N SER A 213 17.09 4.05 -6.92
CA SER A 213 17.02 4.61 -8.27
C SER A 213 15.61 4.62 -8.86
N GLY A 214 14.59 4.55 -8.00
CA GLY A 214 13.18 4.42 -8.42
C GLY A 214 12.73 2.98 -8.65
N GLU A 215 13.66 2.02 -8.73
CA GLU A 215 13.38 0.59 -8.80
C GLU A 215 13.42 -0.06 -7.40
N PRO A 216 12.42 -0.87 -7.04
CA PRO A 216 12.38 -1.58 -5.76
C PRO A 216 13.22 -2.88 -5.80
N THR A 217 14.20 -2.98 -4.91
CA THR A 217 15.00 -4.20 -4.69
C THR A 217 14.55 -4.88 -3.41
N LEU A 218 14.20 -6.17 -3.48
CA LEU A 218 13.76 -6.95 -2.31
C LEU A 218 14.87 -7.03 -1.25
N LEU A 219 14.48 -6.88 0.02
CA LEU A 219 15.33 -6.97 1.21
C LEU A 219 15.17 -8.31 1.94
#